data_AF-A0A3R7I741-F1
#
_entry.id   AF-A0A3R7I741-F1
#
_cell.length_a   1.000
_cell.length_b   1.000
_cell.length_c   1.000
_cell.angle_alpha   90.00
_cell.angle_beta   90.00
_cell.angle_gamma   90.00
#
_symmetry.space_group_name_H-M   'P 1'
#
loop_
_entity.id
_entity.type
_entity.pdbx_description
1 polymer ?
#
loop_
_entity_poly.entity_id
_entity_poly.type
_entity_poly.pdbx_seq_one_letter_code
_entity_poly.pdbx_strand_id
1 'polypeptide(L)'
;MSEKVKEDPVKLHKDANTLYETGKYEEALEKFLQASELYRKANNFFDATSMLYKAGECSYMLKDYETALEYFLKSAELSFKKGFDRFGVSALEYARDCYKALENQEKVQELEKKIKEVKKKLEASF
;
A
#
# COMPACT_ATOMS: atom_id res chain seq x y z
N MET A 1 24.47 -24.96 -8.52
CA MET A 1 23.51 -24.53 -7.47
C MET A 1 23.52 -23.01 -7.50
N SER A 2 22.50 -22.39 -8.08
CA SER A 2 22.43 -20.93 -8.19
C SER A 2 22.34 -20.34 -6.78
N GLU A 3 23.36 -19.58 -6.37
CA GLU A 3 23.24 -18.63 -5.27
C GLU A 3 22.09 -17.69 -5.64
N LYS A 4 20.90 -17.91 -5.07
CA LYS A 4 19.90 -16.86 -4.99
C LYS A 4 20.58 -15.75 -4.21
N VAL A 5 21.07 -14.73 -4.92
CA VAL A 5 21.43 -13.44 -4.33
C VAL A 5 20.25 -13.09 -3.43
N LYS A 6 20.47 -13.09 -2.11
CA LYS A 6 19.45 -12.61 -1.17
C LYS A 6 19.31 -11.13 -1.47
N GLU A 7 18.30 -10.78 -2.24
CA GLU A 7 17.99 -9.38 -2.52
C GLU A 7 17.70 -8.69 -1.19
N ASP A 8 18.42 -7.60 -0.92
CA ASP A 8 18.23 -6.81 0.28
C ASP A 8 16.96 -5.96 0.11
N PRO A 9 15.91 -6.17 0.93
CA PRO A 9 14.68 -5.38 0.83
C PRO A 9 14.93 -3.88 0.96
N VAL A 10 15.94 -3.47 1.73
CA VAL A 10 16.29 -2.05 1.89
C VAL A 10 16.84 -1.47 0.60
N LYS A 11 17.67 -2.22 -0.13
CA LYS A 11 18.20 -1.79 -1.42
C LYS A 11 17.08 -1.69 -2.45
N LEU A 12 16.25 -2.72 -2.56
CA LEU A 12 15.09 -2.72 -3.47
C LEU A 12 14.15 -1.56 -3.21
N HIS A 13 13.86 -1.28 -1.94
CA HIS A 13 13.05 -0.12 -1.53
C HIS A 13 13.68 1.20 -1.99
N LYS A 14 14.99 1.43 -1.75
CA LYS A 14 15.67 2.66 -2.18
C LYS A 14 15.67 2.82 -3.70
N ASP A 15 15.94 1.73 -4.42
CA ASP A 15 15.92 1.73 -5.89
C ASP A 15 14.50 2.03 -6.40
N ALA A 16 13.47 1.43 -5.80
CA ALA A 16 12.07 1.68 -6.12
C ALA A 16 11.66 3.14 -5.90
N ASN A 17 12.08 3.77 -4.79
CA ASN A 17 11.83 5.20 -4.55
C ASN A 17 12.48 6.07 -5.63
N THR A 18 13.72 5.76 -6.04
CA THR A 18 14.40 6.52 -7.11
C THR A 18 13.65 6.40 -8.44
N LEU A 19 13.17 5.20 -8.76
CA LEU A 19 12.35 4.96 -9.96
C LEU A 19 11.02 5.72 -9.88
N TYR A 20 10.36 5.70 -8.73
CA TYR A 20 9.12 6.43 -8.50
C TYR A 20 9.31 7.94 -8.68
N GLU A 21 10.36 8.52 -8.08
CA GLU A 21 10.68 9.94 -8.18
C GLU A 21 11.03 10.37 -9.60
N THR A 22 11.55 9.45 -10.41
CA THR A 22 11.87 9.69 -11.84
C THR A 22 10.72 9.34 -12.79
N GLY A 23 9.53 9.01 -12.26
CA GLY A 23 8.33 8.74 -13.04
C GLY A 23 8.27 7.35 -13.69
N LYS A 24 9.19 6.46 -13.34
CA LYS A 24 9.26 5.08 -13.86
C LYS A 24 8.40 4.15 -13.01
N TYR A 25 7.09 4.38 -13.03
CA TYR A 25 6.15 3.78 -12.09
C TYR A 25 6.01 2.27 -12.25
N GLU A 26 6.08 1.72 -13.47
CA GLU A 26 6.05 0.28 -13.73
C GLU A 26 7.27 -0.42 -13.12
N GLU A 27 8.48 0.12 -13.35
CA GLU A 27 9.72 -0.43 -12.78
C GLU A 27 9.72 -0.31 -11.24
N ALA A 28 9.20 0.80 -10.70
CA ALA A 28 9.08 1.02 -9.27
C ALA A 28 8.08 0.03 -8.63
N LEU A 29 6.94 -0.20 -9.29
CA LEU A 29 5.90 -1.12 -8.83
C LEU A 29 6.46 -2.52 -8.56
N GLU A 30 7.17 -3.10 -9.54
CA GLU A 30 7.77 -4.42 -9.40
C GLU A 30 8.70 -4.51 -8.19
N LYS A 31 9.56 -3.49 -8.00
CA LYS A 31 10.52 -3.45 -6.89
C LYS A 31 9.86 -3.24 -5.54
N PHE A 32 8.82 -2.41 -5.45
CA PHE A 32 8.05 -2.26 -4.21
C PHE A 32 7.38 -3.57 -3.81
N LEU A 33 6.80 -4.31 -4.75
CA LEU A 33 6.18 -5.61 -4.44
C LEU A 33 7.21 -6.65 -3.97
N GLN A 34 8.37 -6.72 -4.62
CA GLN A 34 9.48 -7.58 -4.20
C GLN A 34 9.98 -7.20 -2.79
N ALA A 35 10.22 -5.92 -2.53
CA ALA A 35 10.64 -5.42 -1.23
C ALA A 35 9.59 -5.74 -0.15
N SER A 36 8.30 -5.57 -0.44
CA SER A 36 7.21 -5.92 0.47
C SER A 36 7.24 -7.38 0.89
N GLU A 37 7.39 -8.30 -0.08
CA GLU A 37 7.42 -9.73 0.21
C GLU A 37 8.62 -10.10 1.10
N LEU A 38 9.78 -9.51 0.84
CA LEU A 38 11.00 -9.73 1.61
C LEU A 38 10.88 -9.17 3.03
N TYR A 39 10.37 -7.94 3.20
CA TYR A 39 10.09 -7.37 4.52
C TYR A 39 9.09 -8.24 5.30
N ARG A 40 8.04 -8.74 4.64
CA ARG A 40 7.06 -9.63 5.27
C ARG A 40 7.69 -10.95 5.74
N LYS A 41 8.55 -11.57 4.92
CA LYS A 41 9.31 -12.78 5.28
C LYS A 41 10.28 -12.54 6.45
N ALA A 42 10.78 -11.32 6.57
CA ALA A 42 11.61 -10.88 7.69
C ALA A 42 10.81 -10.46 8.94
N ASN A 43 9.48 -10.63 8.95
CA ASN A 43 8.56 -10.15 9.99
C ASN A 43 8.59 -8.62 10.22
N ASN A 44 9.16 -7.85 9.29
CA ASN A 44 9.08 -6.40 9.29
C ASN A 44 7.77 -5.97 8.60
N PHE A 45 6.68 -6.07 9.35
CA PHE A 45 5.34 -5.83 8.80
C PHE A 45 5.07 -4.36 8.47
N PHE A 46 5.71 -3.41 9.17
CA PHE A 46 5.52 -1.99 8.88
C PHE A 46 6.05 -1.64 7.49
N ASP A 47 7.31 -2.00 7.22
CA ASP A 47 7.90 -1.73 5.90
C ASP A 47 7.21 -2.57 4.80
N ALA A 48 6.81 -3.81 5.08
CA ALA A 48 6.04 -4.61 4.14
C ALA A 48 4.74 -3.91 3.69
N THR A 49 4.05 -3.29 4.66
CA THR A 49 2.81 -2.55 4.43
C THR A 49 3.05 -1.24 3.69
N SER A 50 4.11 -0.51 4.07
CA SER A 50 4.56 0.71 3.39
C SER A 50 4.89 0.44 1.92
N MET A 51 5.55 -0.68 1.62
CA MET A 51 5.89 -1.05 0.24
C MET A 51 4.65 -1.45 -0.58
N LEU A 52 3.66 -2.12 0.02
CA LEU A 52 2.36 -2.35 -0.66
C LEU A 52 1.64 -1.04 -0.95
N TYR A 53 1.66 -0.10 -0.02
CA TYR A 53 1.08 1.22 -0.22
C TYR A 53 1.75 1.96 -1.39
N LYS A 54 3.09 1.94 -1.45
CA LYS A 54 3.86 2.53 -2.54
C LYS A 54 3.59 1.87 -3.90
N ALA A 55 3.40 0.55 -3.93
CA ALA A 55 2.94 -0.16 -5.13
C ALA A 55 1.54 0.31 -5.58
N GLY A 56 0.63 0.57 -4.63
CA GLY A 56 -0.66 1.21 -4.90
C GLY A 56 -0.50 2.59 -5.51
N GLU A 57 0.40 3.43 -4.97
CA GLU A 57 0.70 4.76 -5.52
C GLU A 57 1.25 4.67 -6.95
N CYS A 58 2.17 3.74 -7.26
CA CYS A 58 2.63 3.54 -8.64
C CYS A 58 1.47 3.25 -9.59
N SER A 59 0.61 2.30 -9.23
CA SER A 59 -0.52 1.89 -10.07
C SER A 59 -1.53 3.05 -10.24
N TYR A 60 -1.73 3.84 -9.20
CA TYR A 60 -2.57 5.05 -9.24
C TYR A 60 -2.00 6.09 -10.21
N MET A 61 -0.68 6.33 -10.17
CA MET A 61 0.00 7.25 -11.11
C MET A 61 -0.09 6.78 -12.56
N LEU A 62 -0.14 5.46 -12.77
CA LEU A 62 -0.39 4.83 -14.07
C LEU A 62 -1.86 4.83 -14.50
N LYS A 63 -2.76 5.32 -13.64
CA LYS A 63 -4.22 5.28 -13.82
C LYS A 63 -4.81 3.87 -13.92
N ASP A 64 -4.07 2.87 -13.45
CA ASP A 64 -4.58 1.52 -13.23
C ASP A 64 -5.20 1.47 -11.82
N TYR A 65 -6.42 2.00 -11.73
CA TYR A 65 -7.11 2.19 -10.46
C TYR A 65 -7.58 0.87 -9.85
N GLU A 66 -7.84 -0.15 -10.65
CA GLU A 66 -8.16 -1.50 -10.21
C GLU A 66 -6.97 -2.15 -9.50
N THR A 67 -5.79 -2.10 -10.11
CA THR A 67 -4.56 -2.62 -9.48
C THR A 67 -4.16 -1.79 -8.26
N ALA A 68 -4.28 -0.46 -8.34
CA ALA A 68 -4.03 0.43 -7.21
C ALA A 68 -4.92 0.08 -6.01
N LEU A 69 -6.22 -0.11 -6.26
CA LEU A 69 -7.21 -0.50 -5.27
C LEU A 69 -6.81 -1.82 -4.58
N GLU A 70 -6.39 -2.83 -5.34
CA GLU A 70 -5.94 -4.11 -4.77
C GLU A 70 -4.80 -3.91 -3.77
N TYR A 71 -3.77 -3.14 -4.12
CA TYR A 71 -2.61 -2.93 -3.25
C TYR A 71 -2.92 -2.03 -2.06
N PHE A 72 -3.74 -0.99 -2.22
CA PHE A 72 -4.19 -0.18 -1.10
C PHE A 72 -5.04 -0.99 -0.11
N LEU A 73 -5.94 -1.85 -0.58
CA LEU A 73 -6.73 -2.71 0.30
C LEU A 73 -5.87 -3.75 1.04
N LYS A 74 -4.89 -4.38 0.36
CA LYS A 74 -3.93 -5.28 1.01
C LYS A 74 -3.08 -4.56 2.06
N SER A 75 -2.64 -3.33 1.76
CA SER A 75 -1.91 -2.49 2.70
C SER A 75 -2.77 -2.13 3.93
N ALA A 76 -4.03 -1.74 3.71
CA ALA A 76 -4.97 -1.45 4.78
C ALA A 76 -5.24 -2.68 5.68
N GLU A 77 -5.49 -3.85 5.07
CA GLU A 77 -5.74 -5.10 5.79
C GLU A 77 -4.55 -5.47 6.69
N LEU A 78 -3.33 -5.44 6.13
CA LEU A 78 -2.13 -5.76 6.90
C LEU A 78 -1.87 -4.74 8.02
N SER A 79 -2.14 -3.45 7.75
CA SER A 79 -2.06 -2.39 8.76
C SER A 79 -2.96 -2.68 9.96
N PHE A 80 -4.24 -2.92 9.73
CA PHE A 80 -5.20 -3.19 10.81
C PHE A 80 -4.85 -4.48 11.57
N LYS A 81 -4.40 -5.52 10.86
CA LYS A 81 -3.97 -6.77 11.50
C LYS A 81 -2.77 -6.60 12.43
N LYS A 82 -1.94 -5.58 12.21
CA LYS A 82 -0.72 -5.31 12.97
C LYS A 82 -0.81 -4.11 13.90
N GLY A 83 -1.98 -3.46 13.98
CA GLY A 83 -2.22 -2.30 14.84
C GLY A 83 -1.66 -1.00 14.28
N PHE A 84 -1.38 -0.93 12.98
CA PHE A 84 -0.94 0.31 12.29
C PHE A 84 -2.14 1.11 11.79
N ASP A 85 -3.18 1.25 12.62
CA ASP A 85 -4.51 1.68 12.19
C ASP A 85 -4.52 3.04 11.48
N ARG A 86 -3.69 3.99 11.94
CA ARG A 86 -3.54 5.30 11.27
C ARG A 86 -3.04 5.14 9.82
N PHE A 87 -2.08 4.25 9.61
CA PHE A 87 -1.57 3.95 8.26
C PHE A 87 -2.60 3.20 7.42
N GLY A 88 -3.35 2.27 8.04
CA GLY A 88 -4.44 1.56 7.38
C GLY A 88 -5.56 2.49 6.91
N VAL A 89 -5.86 3.55 7.67
CA VAL A 89 -6.80 4.59 7.27
C VAL A 89 -6.31 5.35 6.03
N SER A 90 -5.03 5.75 5.98
CA SER A 90 -4.46 6.40 4.79
C SER A 90 -4.55 5.50 3.55
N ALA A 91 -4.29 4.21 3.69
CA ALA A 91 -4.48 3.25 2.60
C ALA A 91 -5.95 3.15 2.15
N LEU A 92 -6.92 3.16 3.09
CA LEU A 92 -8.34 3.19 2.73
C LEU A 92 -8.78 4.50 2.05
N GLU A 93 -8.18 5.63 2.40
CA GLU A 93 -8.47 6.92 1.74
C GLU A 93 -8.07 6.89 0.27
N TYR A 94 -6.92 6.31 -0.06
CA TYR A 94 -6.51 6.09 -1.45
C TYR A 94 -7.37 5.04 -2.16
N ALA A 95 -7.74 3.94 -1.49
CA ALA A 95 -8.69 2.97 -2.05
C ALA A 95 -10.04 3.63 -2.40
N ARG A 96 -10.53 4.54 -1.54
CA ARG A 96 -11.73 5.34 -1.81
C ARG A 96 -11.53 6.23 -3.03
N ASP A 97 -10.37 6.87 -3.17
CA ASP A 97 -10.10 7.74 -4.31
C ASP A 97 -9.94 6.94 -5.61
N CYS A 98 -9.46 5.68 -5.56
CA CYS A 98 -9.55 4.74 -6.68
C CYS A 98 -11.01 4.44 -7.06
N TYR A 99 -11.87 4.14 -6.08
CA TYR A 99 -13.29 3.92 -6.36
C TYR A 99 -14.00 5.16 -6.93
N LYS A 100 -13.60 6.37 -6.53
CA LYS A 100 -14.10 7.61 -7.17
C LYS A 100 -13.69 7.68 -8.64
N ALA A 101 -12.43 7.38 -8.95
CA ALA A 101 -11.93 7.37 -10.31
C ALA A 101 -12.60 6.30 -11.19
N LEU A 102 -13.02 5.19 -10.57
CA LEU A 102 -13.81 4.10 -11.19
C LEU A 102 -15.33 4.35 -11.16
N GLU A 103 -15.77 5.53 -10.73
CA GLU A 103 -17.19 5.92 -10.62
C GLU A 103 -18.06 5.00 -9.75
N ASN A 104 -17.45 4.24 -8.84
CA ASN A 104 -18.15 3.31 -7.94
C ASN A 104 -18.60 3.99 -6.65
N GLN A 105 -19.72 4.72 -6.73
CA GLN A 105 -20.26 5.51 -5.61
C GLN A 105 -20.66 4.66 -4.40
N GLU A 106 -21.15 3.43 -4.61
CA GLU A 106 -21.54 2.53 -3.52
C GLU A 106 -20.32 2.22 -2.63
N LYS A 107 -19.19 1.85 -3.26
CA LYS A 107 -17.96 1.53 -2.54
C LYS A 107 -17.28 2.74 -1.92
N VAL A 108 -17.42 3.92 -2.52
CA VAL A 108 -16.98 5.17 -1.89
C VAL A 108 -17.70 5.39 -0.56
N GLN A 109 -19.03 5.28 -0.53
CA GLN A 109 -19.82 5.46 0.69
C GLN A 109 -19.51 4.40 1.75
N GLU A 110 -19.28 3.15 1.34
CA GLU A 110 -18.86 2.06 2.23
C GLU A 110 -17.52 2.39 2.92
N LEU A 111 -16.51 2.80 2.14
CA LEU A 111 -15.21 3.15 2.69
C LEU A 111 -15.24 4.41 3.55
N GLU A 112 -16.01 5.43 3.19
CA GLU A 112 -16.15 6.65 4.01
C GLU A 112 -16.75 6.35 5.39
N LYS A 113 -17.76 5.48 5.46
CA LYS A 113 -18.33 5.01 6.73
C LYS A 113 -17.26 4.26 7.55
N LYS A 114 -16.55 3.32 6.93
CA LYS A 114 -15.50 2.54 7.59
C LYS A 114 -14.37 3.43 8.13
N ILE A 115 -13.88 4.37 7.32
CA ILE A 115 -12.83 5.33 7.72
C ILE A 115 -13.30 6.15 8.92
N LYS A 116 -14.53 6.67 8.90
CA LYS A 116 -15.09 7.45 10.00
C LYS A 116 -15.18 6.64 11.29
N GLU A 117 -15.62 5.38 11.21
CA GLU A 117 -15.71 4.49 12.36
C GLU A 117 -14.34 4.20 12.98
N VAL A 118 -13.33 3.92 12.15
CA VAL A 118 -11.96 3.66 12.62
C VAL A 118 -11.37 4.92 13.26
N LYS A 119 -11.50 6.09 12.63
CA LYS A 119 -11.02 7.37 13.20
C LYS A 119 -11.66 7.66 14.57
N LYS A 120 -12.97 7.47 14.71
CA LYS A 120 -13.67 7.65 15.99
C LYS A 120 -13.16 6.71 17.08
N LYS A 121 -12.89 5.44 16.75
CA LYS A 121 -12.30 4.48 17.71
C LYS A 121 -10.90 4.90 18.14
N LEU A 122 -10.10 5.41 17.21
CA LEU A 122 -8.74 5.90 17.49
C LEU A 122 -8.76 7.12 18.40
N GLU A 123 -9.67 8.07 18.19
CA GLU A 123 -9.85 9.25 19.04
C GLU A 123 -10.29 8.89 20.46
N ALA A 124 -11.17 7.91 20.60
CA ALA A 124 -11.67 7.45 21.91
C ALA A 124 -10.65 6.59 22.70
N SER A 125 -9.50 6.27 22.11
CA SER A 125 -8.45 5.46 22.74
C SER A 125 -7.36 6.30 23.42
N PHE A 126 -7.55 7.63 23.51
CA PHE A 126 -6.72 8.59 24.22
C PHE A 126 -7.55 9.32 25.29
#